data_AF-A0A8T5KX32-F1
#
_entry.id   AF-A0A8T5KX32-F1
#
_cell.length_a   1.000
_cell.length_b   1.000
_cell.length_c   1.000
_cell.angle_alpha   90.00
_cell.angle_beta   90.00
_cell.angle_gamma   90.00
#
_symmetry.space_group_name_H-M   'P 1'
#
loop_
_entity.id
_entity.type
_entity.pdbx_description
1 polymer ?
#
loop_
_entity_poly.entity_id
_entity_poly.type
_entity_poly.pdbx_seq_one_letter_code
_entity_poly.pdbx_strand_id
1 'polypeptide(L)'
;MGTDVSHNGKFLGRFRSDPFTSKLNFIAENFECLELLLSLSPSSEIDIKDEKIMTYREFRKERLSKINGFYPNLDSWIFKNYKRYERDIK
;
A
#
# COMPACT_ATOMS: atom_id res chain seq x y z
N MET A 1 -13.55 7.19 -2.42
CA MET A 1 -13.66 5.72 -2.26
C MET A 1 -12.31 5.11 -2.62
N GLY A 2 -11.87 4.05 -1.94
CA GLY A 2 -10.61 3.37 -2.26
C GLY A 2 -10.85 1.92 -2.68
N THR A 3 -9.90 1.35 -3.42
CA THR A 3 -9.98 0.00 -3.98
C THR A 3 -9.32 -1.00 -3.05
N ASP A 4 -10.08 -1.99 -2.58
CA ASP A 4 -9.57 -3.03 -1.68
C ASP A 4 -8.68 -4.02 -2.42
N VAL A 5 -7.64 -4.49 -1.73
CA VAL A 5 -6.72 -5.51 -2.20
C VAL A 5 -6.67 -6.63 -1.18
N SER A 6 -6.78 -7.87 -1.67
CA SER A 6 -6.74 -9.07 -0.85
C SER A 6 -5.91 -10.18 -1.51
N HIS A 7 -5.59 -11.20 -0.73
CA HIS A 7 -5.00 -12.44 -1.19
C HIS A 7 -5.74 -13.61 -0.55
N ASN A 8 -6.38 -14.46 -1.36
CA ASN A 8 -7.16 -15.61 -0.88
C ASN A 8 -8.24 -15.19 0.14
N GLY A 9 -8.91 -14.07 -0.11
CA GLY A 9 -9.92 -13.50 0.79
C GLY A 9 -9.38 -12.82 2.06
N LYS A 10 -8.06 -12.84 2.32
CA LYS A 10 -7.45 -12.04 3.38
C LYS A 10 -7.15 -10.64 2.88
N PHE A 11 -7.65 -9.63 3.58
CA PHE A 11 -7.37 -8.24 3.24
C PHE A 11 -5.89 -7.90 3.41
N LEU A 12 -5.32 -7.13 2.47
CA LEU A 12 -3.92 -6.70 2.45
C LEU A 12 -3.78 -5.18 2.54
N GLY A 13 -4.79 -4.44 2.11
CA GLY A 13 -4.75 -2.99 2.09
C GLY A 13 -5.67 -2.38 1.05
N ARG A 14 -5.58 -1.06 0.90
CA ARG A 14 -6.44 -0.28 0.02
C ARG A 14 -5.65 0.75 -0.77
N PHE A 15 -5.98 0.88 -2.05
CA PHE A 15 -5.55 2.02 -2.85
C PHE A 15 -6.42 3.24 -2.57
N ARG A 16 -5.80 4.38 -2.30
CA ARG A 16 -6.45 5.68 -2.13
C ARG A 16 -5.85 6.68 -3.10
N SER A 17 -6.70 7.42 -3.81
CA SER A 17 -6.23 8.59 -4.56
C SER A 17 -5.92 9.71 -3.57
N ASP A 18 -4.71 10.26 -3.66
CA ASP A 18 -4.34 11.46 -2.93
C ASP A 18 -4.80 12.69 -3.72
N PRO A 19 -5.77 13.47 -3.19
CA PRO A 19 -6.29 14.64 -3.89
C PRO A 19 -5.23 15.74 -4.05
N PHE A 20 -4.18 15.76 -3.24
CA PHE A 20 -3.16 16.81 -3.25
C PHE A 20 -1.99 16.52 -4.19
N THR A 21 -1.70 15.25 -4.44
CA THR A 21 -0.53 14.86 -5.26
C THR A 21 -0.90 14.21 -6.59
N SER A 22 -2.20 13.96 -6.85
CA SER A 22 -2.70 13.19 -7.98
C SER A 22 -2.04 11.80 -8.10
N LYS A 23 -1.53 11.28 -6.99
CA LYS A 23 -0.87 9.97 -6.91
C LYS A 23 -1.79 8.94 -6.25
N LEU A 24 -1.63 7.69 -6.67
CA LEU A 24 -2.25 6.56 -6.02
C LEU A 24 -1.38 6.11 -4.85
N ASN A 25 -1.95 6.09 -3.64
CA ASN A 25 -1.31 5.58 -2.45
C ASN A 25 -1.83 4.18 -2.15
N PHE A 26 -0.93 3.25 -1.81
CA PHE A 26 -1.31 1.96 -1.26
C PHE A 26 -1.06 1.96 0.24
N ILE A 27 -2.07 1.57 1.00
CA ILE A 27 -2.05 1.57 2.47
C ILE A 27 -2.33 0.16 2.94
N ALA A 28 -1.34 -0.48 3.57
CA ALA A 28 -1.59 -1.67 4.39
C ALA A 28 -2.24 -1.20 5.69
N GLU A 29 -3.41 -1.73 6.04
CA GLU A 29 -4.20 -1.19 7.17
C GLU A 29 -3.72 -1.70 8.54
N ASN A 30 -2.93 -2.79 8.59
CA ASN A 30 -2.29 -3.27 9.83
C ASN A 30 -0.96 -4.01 9.56
N PHE A 31 -0.22 -4.31 10.63
CA PHE A 31 1.06 -5.02 10.55
C PHE A 31 0.93 -6.43 9.97
N GLU A 32 -0.15 -7.15 10.30
CA GLU A 32 -0.40 -8.51 9.76
C GLU A 32 -0.56 -8.49 8.23
N CYS A 33 -1.27 -7.51 7.68
CA CYS A 33 -1.43 -7.29 6.24
C CYS A 33 -0.08 -7.03 5.57
N LEU A 34 0.79 -6.24 6.22
CA LEU A 34 2.13 -5.97 5.72
C LEU A 34 3.00 -7.22 5.73
N GLU A 35 3.04 -7.95 6.84
CA GLU A 35 3.81 -9.19 6.97
C GLU A 35 3.35 -10.22 5.93
N LEU A 36 2.03 -10.34 5.75
CA LEU A 36 1.47 -11.18 4.70
C LEU A 36 1.95 -10.72 3.32
N LEU A 37 1.79 -9.43 2.99
CA LEU A 37 2.20 -8.87 1.71
C LEU A 37 3.69 -9.11 1.40
N LEU A 38 4.57 -9.02 2.40
CA LEU A 38 6.02 -9.21 2.23
C LEU A 38 6.43 -10.68 2.16
N SER A 39 5.60 -11.61 2.65
CA SER A 39 5.85 -13.05 2.62
C SER A 39 5.27 -13.76 1.38
N LEU A 40 4.48 -13.06 0.56
CA LEU A 40 3.89 -13.64 -0.65
C LEU A 40 4.95 -14.05 -1.68
N SER A 41 4.73 -15.24 -2.27
CA SER A 41 5.52 -15.70 -3.40
C SER A 41 5.24 -14.83 -4.63
N PRO A 42 6.20 -14.67 -5.56
CA PRO A 42 5.97 -13.91 -6.80
C PRO A 42 4.78 -14.40 -7.64
N SER A 43 4.45 -15.69 -7.55
CA SER A 43 3.33 -16.33 -8.26
C SER A 43 2.01 -16.27 -7.49
N SER A 44 1.99 -15.79 -6.25
CA SER A 44 0.76 -15.66 -5.45
C SER A 44 -0.21 -14.73 -6.16
N GLU A 45 -1.47 -15.11 -6.30
CA GLU A 45 -2.50 -14.28 -6.91
C GLU A 45 -2.99 -13.20 -5.94
N ILE A 46 -3.16 -11.98 -6.46
CA ILE A 46 -3.64 -10.81 -5.73
C ILE A 46 -4.99 -10.40 -6.32
N ASP A 47 -5.98 -10.38 -5.46
CA ASP A 47 -7.34 -9.95 -5.76
C ASP A 47 -7.42 -8.44 -5.55
N ILE A 48 -7.70 -7.70 -6.63
CA ILE A 48 -7.97 -6.27 -6.55
C ILE A 48 -9.46 -6.09 -6.83
N LYS A 49 -10.17 -5.47 -5.90
CA LYS A 49 -11.62 -5.31 -5.98
C LYS A 49 -12.00 -4.56 -7.26
N ASP A 50 -13.03 -5.08 -7.96
CA ASP A 50 -13.54 -4.54 -9.22
C ASP A 50 -12.50 -4.51 -10.36
N GLU A 51 -11.41 -5.28 -10.23
CA GLU A 51 -10.32 -5.39 -11.19
C GLU A 51 -9.95 -6.85 -11.46
N LYS A 52 -9.05 -7.07 -12.44
CA LYS A 52 -8.53 -8.40 -12.76
C LYS A 52 -7.54 -8.88 -11.69
N ILE A 53 -7.62 -10.16 -11.34
CA ILE A 53 -6.61 -10.86 -10.55
C ILE A 53 -5.27 -10.88 -11.30
N MET A 54 -4.18 -10.61 -10.59
CA MET A 54 -2.82 -10.66 -11.13
C MET A 54 -1.86 -11.29 -10.13
N THR A 55 -0.70 -11.76 -10.61
CA THR A 55 0.33 -12.31 -9.72
C THR A 55 0.95 -11.21 -8.86
N TYR A 56 1.49 -11.57 -7.69
CA TYR A 56 2.15 -10.63 -6.80
C TYR A 56 3.36 -9.96 -7.48
N ARG A 57 4.03 -10.68 -8.39
CA ARG A 57 5.09 -10.12 -9.24
C ARG A 57 4.58 -8.98 -10.12
N GLU A 58 3.47 -9.20 -10.82
CA GLU A 58 2.82 -8.19 -11.65
C GLU A 58 2.32 -7.04 -10.80
N PHE A 59 1.65 -7.32 -9.70
CA PHE A 59 1.19 -6.34 -8.72
C PHE A 59 2.32 -5.43 -8.24
N ARG A 60 3.46 -6.01 -7.86
CA ARG A 60 4.64 -5.24 -7.43
C ARG A 60 5.20 -4.37 -8.55
N LYS A 61 5.27 -4.90 -9.78
CA LYS A 61 5.84 -4.18 -10.93
C LYS A 61 4.90 -3.08 -11.46
N GLU A 62 3.61 -3.32 -11.51
CA GLU A 62 2.64 -2.42 -12.16
C GLU A 62 2.02 -1.42 -11.20
N ARG A 63 1.91 -1.77 -9.91
CA ARG A 63 1.29 -0.94 -8.89
C ARG A 63 2.31 -0.41 -7.89
N LEU A 64 2.93 -1.29 -7.09
CA LEU A 64 3.79 -0.84 -5.97
C LEU A 64 5.01 -0.04 -6.44
N SER A 65 5.59 -0.37 -7.60
CA SER A 65 6.75 0.36 -8.16
C SER A 65 6.46 1.82 -8.48
N LYS A 66 5.18 2.19 -8.70
CA LYS A 66 4.75 3.55 -9.07
C LYS A 66 4.47 4.42 -7.84
N ILE A 67 4.63 3.87 -6.63
CA ILE A 67 4.31 4.55 -5.38
C ILE A 67 5.60 5.11 -4.78
N ASN A 68 5.74 6.44 -4.73
CA ASN A 68 6.91 7.11 -4.12
C ASN A 68 6.90 7.11 -2.57
N GLY A 69 6.05 6.28 -1.96
CA GLY A 69 5.83 6.23 -0.52
C GLY A 69 4.90 5.08 -0.17
N PHE A 70 5.47 3.89 -0.07
CA PHE A 70 4.79 2.77 0.57
C PHE A 70 4.77 3.05 2.08
N TYR A 71 3.58 3.20 2.66
CA TYR A 71 3.41 3.48 4.09
C TYR A 71 2.70 2.30 4.75
N PRO A 72 3.44 1.42 5.43
CA PRO A 72 2.86 0.22 6.01
C PRO A 72 1.85 0.42 7.15
N ASN A 73 1.64 1.66 7.61
CA ASN A 73 0.60 2.08 8.55
C ASN A 73 0.78 3.59 8.89
N LEU A 74 -0.12 4.12 9.74
CA LEU A 74 -0.09 5.50 10.25
C LEU A 74 1.25 5.84 10.91
N ASP A 75 1.86 4.91 11.65
CA ASP A 75 3.13 5.14 12.36
C ASP A 75 4.31 5.31 11.38
N SER A 76 4.31 4.58 10.27
CA SER A 76 5.33 4.71 9.23
C SER A 76 5.18 6.01 8.42
N TRP A 77 3.96 6.53 8.30
CA TRP A 77 3.70 7.87 7.79
C TRP A 77 4.17 8.95 8.76
N ILE A 78 3.89 8.79 10.06
CA ILE A 78 4.36 9.69 11.13
C ILE A 78 5.89 9.72 11.12
N PHE A 79 6.57 8.57 11.14
CA PHE A 79 8.03 8.49 11.17
C PHE A 79 8.71 9.17 9.96
N LYS A 80 8.15 9.03 8.74
CA LYS A 80 8.70 9.70 7.55
C LYS A 80 8.45 11.21 7.55
N ASN A 81 7.34 11.68 8.12
CA ASN A 81 6.99 13.10 8.17
C ASN A 81 7.40 13.80 9.47
N TYR A 82 7.89 13.07 10.48
CA TYR A 82 8.31 13.61 11.77
C TYR A 82 9.47 14.63 11.62
N LYS A 83 10.42 14.37 10.70
CA LYS A 83 11.49 15.34 10.35
C LYS A 83 10.99 16.63 9.71
N ARG A 84 9.76 16.65 9.18
CA ARG A 84 9.11 17.86 8.64
C ARG A 84 8.41 18.63 9.76
N TYR A 85 7.77 17.92 10.69
CA TYR A 85 7.09 18.49 11.85
C TYR A 85 8.04 19.16 12.86
N GLU A 86 9.24 18.61 13.10
CA GLU A 86 10.24 19.27 13.96
C GLU A 86 10.81 20.57 13.36
N ARG A 87 10.68 20.76 12.04
CA ARG A 87 11.21 21.94 11.33
C ARG A 87 10.26 23.14 11.39
N ASP A 88 8.96 22.90 11.56
CA ASP A 88 7.93 23.95 11.65
C ASP A 88 7.62 24.36 13.11
N ILE A 89 8.23 23.68 14.10
CA ILE A 89 8.11 23.97 15.55
C ILE A 89 9.38 24.67 16.09
N LYS A 90 10.36 24.98 15.24
CA LYS A 90 11.53 25.80 15.59
C LYS A 90 11.49 27.17 14.93
#